data_AF-A0A5P1F0M9-F1
#
_entry.id   AF-A0A5P1F0M9-F1
#
_cell.length_a   1.000
_cell.length_b   1.000
_cell.length_c   1.000
_cell.angle_alpha   90.00
_cell.angle_beta   90.00
_cell.angle_gamma   90.00
#
_symmetry.space_group_name_H-M   'P 1'
#
loop_
_entity.id
_entity.type
_entity.pdbx_description
1 polymer ?
#
loop_
_entity_poly.entity_id
_entity_poly.type
_entity_poly.pdbx_seq_one_letter_code
_entity_poly.pdbx_strand_id
1 'polypeptide(L)'
;MLEHAQMEETFLFPILDRASDSDVCRDATEEHGRDLPMMNGIKEEIKMLGVMEAESPSYKETLLSISRRLKKLQDHCKEHFAEEETKLLPLLETAEKARRQEGGQPWSQLEWAEKLISSTESAHSQLFPLLMAGLRPDEALQYVDLVCRCLCDDRQVVKMLQSLVSWFEGTLPLSWIRASPFLKC
;
A
#
# COMPACT_ATOMS: atom_id res chain seq x y z
N MET A 1 1.19 -2.26 -3.00
CA MET A 1 1.30 -2.70 -4.41
C MET A 1 -0.04 -2.92 -5.09
N LEU A 2 -0.87 -3.95 -4.79
CA LEU A 2 -2.13 -4.12 -5.55
C LEU A 2 -3.07 -2.90 -5.47
N GLU A 3 -3.37 -2.44 -4.26
CA GLU A 3 -4.25 -1.27 -4.06
C GLU A 3 -3.62 0.01 -4.57
N HIS A 4 -2.31 0.16 -4.39
CA HIS A 4 -1.49 1.24 -4.93
C HIS A 4 -1.63 1.33 -6.45
N ALA A 5 -1.31 0.24 -7.16
CA ALA A 5 -1.41 0.15 -8.61
C ALA A 5 -2.84 0.40 -9.11
N GLN A 6 -3.86 -0.12 -8.40
CA GLN A 6 -5.26 0.13 -8.75
C GLN A 6 -5.64 1.59 -8.60
N MET A 7 -5.26 2.24 -7.50
CA MET A 7 -5.47 3.67 -7.30
C MET A 7 -4.82 4.46 -8.44
N GLU A 8 -3.58 4.13 -8.79
CA GLU A 8 -2.85 4.85 -9.81
C GLU A 8 -3.45 4.67 -11.19
N GLU A 9 -3.64 3.44 -11.64
CA GLU A 9 -4.13 3.13 -12.97
C GLU A 9 -5.58 3.60 -13.19
N THR A 10 -6.41 3.63 -12.15
CA THR A 10 -7.82 4.02 -12.27
C THR A 10 -8.07 5.51 -12.06
N PHE A 11 -7.23 6.17 -11.27
CA PHE A 11 -7.47 7.55 -10.86
C PHE A 11 -6.33 8.48 -11.26
N LEU A 12 -5.08 8.12 -10.95
CA LEU A 12 -3.94 9.03 -11.09
C LEU A 12 -3.40 9.11 -12.52
N PHE A 13 -3.08 7.98 -13.16
CA PHE A 13 -2.56 7.91 -14.52
C PHE A 13 -3.48 8.57 -15.55
N PRO A 14 -4.81 8.39 -15.53
CA PRO A 14 -5.70 9.10 -16.45
C PRO A 14 -5.63 10.63 -16.34
N ILE A 15 -5.30 11.17 -15.15
CA ILE A 15 -5.13 12.61 -14.97
C ILE A 15 -3.78 13.06 -15.55
N LEU A 16 -2.73 12.28 -15.33
CA LEU A 16 -1.38 12.57 -15.81
C LEU A 16 -1.25 12.45 -17.33
N ASP A 17 -1.81 11.39 -17.93
CA ASP A 17 -1.75 11.15 -19.39
C ASP A 17 -2.46 12.24 -20.18
N ARG A 18 -3.51 12.84 -19.61
CA ARG A 18 -4.20 14.00 -20.22
C ARG A 18 -3.34 15.26 -20.17
N ALA A 19 -2.50 15.40 -19.16
CA ALA A 19 -1.71 16.60 -18.92
C ALA A 19 -0.32 16.56 -19.54
N SER A 20 0.22 15.36 -19.76
CA SER A 20 1.54 15.13 -20.30
C SER A 20 1.56 13.86 -21.14
N ASP A 21 2.14 13.94 -22.34
CA ASP A 21 2.42 12.78 -23.21
C ASP A 21 3.68 12.04 -22.71
N SER A 22 3.69 11.70 -21.42
CA SER A 22 4.83 11.10 -20.74
C SER A 22 4.68 9.59 -20.68
N ASP A 23 5.69 8.86 -21.15
CA ASP A 23 5.73 7.39 -21.08
C ASP A 23 5.81 6.85 -19.63
N VAL A 24 5.93 7.72 -18.62
CA VAL A 24 6.10 7.35 -17.22
C VAL A 24 4.95 6.50 -16.67
N CYS A 25 3.69 6.84 -16.99
CA CYS A 25 2.53 6.03 -16.55
C CYS A 25 2.53 4.63 -17.20
N ARG A 26 3.02 4.52 -18.45
CA ARG A 26 3.14 3.25 -19.16
C ARG A 26 4.21 2.37 -18.51
N ASP A 27 5.37 2.95 -18.21
CA ASP A 27 6.48 2.24 -17.57
C ASP A 27 6.06 1.69 -16.19
N ALA A 28 5.37 2.50 -15.38
CA ALA A 28 4.80 2.09 -14.09
C ALA A 28 3.74 0.98 -14.25
N THR A 29 2.87 1.06 -15.27
CA THR A 29 1.89 0.01 -15.58
C THR A 29 2.57 -1.31 -15.96
N GLU A 30 3.67 -1.25 -16.72
CA GLU A 30 4.45 -2.44 -17.06
C GLU A 30 5.13 -3.06 -15.84
N GLU A 31 5.60 -2.24 -14.90
CA GLU A 31 6.11 -2.69 -13.60
C GLU A 31 5.04 -3.42 -12.80
N HIS A 32 3.84 -2.83 -12.66
CA HIS A 32 2.70 -3.49 -12.04
C HIS A 32 2.38 -4.84 -12.68
N GLY A 33 2.37 -4.88 -14.02
CA GLY A 33 2.13 -6.10 -14.80
C GLY A 33 3.15 -7.21 -14.54
N ARG A 34 4.39 -6.87 -14.15
CA ARG A 34 5.43 -7.85 -13.77
C ARG A 34 5.32 -8.28 -12.30
N ASP A 35 5.01 -7.34 -11.41
CA ASP A 35 5.08 -7.55 -9.96
C ASP A 35 3.82 -8.18 -9.36
N LEU A 36 2.63 -7.86 -9.89
CA LEU A 36 1.37 -8.47 -9.42
C LEU A 36 1.35 -10.00 -9.58
N PRO A 37 1.79 -10.59 -10.72
CA PRO A 37 1.95 -12.03 -10.82
C PRO A 37 2.97 -12.60 -9.83
N MET A 38 4.07 -11.88 -9.55
CA MET A 38 5.06 -12.31 -8.57
C MET A 38 4.45 -12.38 -7.17
N MET A 39 3.70 -11.36 -6.76
CA MET A 39 2.95 -11.31 -5.50
C MET A 39 1.97 -12.46 -5.38
N ASN A 40 1.17 -12.72 -6.43
CA ASN A 40 0.21 -13.81 -6.42
C ASN A 40 0.90 -15.18 -6.27
N GLY A 41 2.02 -15.39 -6.97
CA GLY A 41 2.77 -16.64 -6.82
C GLY A 41 3.36 -16.81 -5.41
N ILE A 42 3.82 -15.74 -4.75
CA ILE A 42 4.27 -15.80 -3.35
C ILE A 42 3.09 -16.16 -2.43
N LYS A 43 1.93 -15.53 -2.63
CA LYS A 43 0.71 -15.81 -1.86
C LYS A 43 0.30 -17.28 -1.97
N GLU A 44 0.31 -17.85 -3.17
CA GLU A 44 -0.03 -19.26 -3.35
C GLU A 44 1.03 -20.19 -2.74
N GLU A 45 2.32 -19.86 -2.81
CA GLU A 45 3.38 -20.63 -2.10
C GLU A 45 3.20 -20.60 -0.57
N ILE A 46 2.82 -19.46 0.01
CA ILE A 46 2.52 -19.35 1.45
C ILE A 46 1.33 -20.24 1.82
N LYS A 47 0.27 -20.27 1.01
CA LYS A 47 -0.86 -21.18 1.24
C LYS A 47 -0.42 -22.64 1.18
N MET A 48 0.44 -23.00 0.22
CA MET A 48 0.99 -24.36 0.13
C MET A 48 1.80 -24.72 1.37
N LEU A 49 2.63 -23.81 1.90
CA LEU A 49 3.36 -24.06 3.16
C LEU A 49 2.43 -24.43 4.33
N GLY A 50 1.24 -23.83 4.38
CA GLY A 50 0.25 -24.10 5.43
C GLY A 50 -0.27 -25.54 5.47
N VAL A 51 -0.10 -26.31 4.40
CA VAL A 51 -0.53 -27.72 4.31
C VAL A 51 0.65 -28.70 4.21
N MET A 52 1.89 -28.20 4.15
CA MET A 52 3.09 -29.01 4.06
C MET A 52 3.52 -29.56 5.42
N GLU A 53 4.18 -30.72 5.42
CA GLU A 53 4.80 -31.27 6.62
C GLU A 53 5.98 -30.39 7.04
N ALA A 54 5.90 -29.85 8.26
CA ALA A 54 6.95 -29.05 8.85
C ALA A 54 8.27 -29.82 8.90
N GLU A 55 9.39 -29.09 8.76
CA GLU A 55 10.75 -29.63 8.78
C GLU A 55 11.16 -30.54 7.60
N SER A 56 10.23 -30.91 6.71
CA SER A 56 10.54 -31.65 5.49
C SER A 56 11.53 -30.87 4.59
N PRO A 57 12.35 -31.55 3.77
CA PRO A 57 13.25 -30.87 2.83
C PRO A 57 12.52 -29.90 1.92
N SER A 58 11.37 -30.31 1.38
CA SER A 58 10.52 -29.47 0.53
C SER A 58 9.97 -28.25 1.26
N TYR A 59 9.61 -28.37 2.55
CA TYR A 59 9.17 -27.23 3.35
C TYR A 59 10.27 -26.15 3.46
N LYS A 60 11.51 -26.58 3.72
CA LYS A 60 12.67 -25.68 3.79
C LYS A 60 12.98 -25.03 2.44
N GLU A 61 12.91 -25.78 1.35
CA GLU A 61 13.11 -25.25 -0.01
C GLU A 61 12.05 -24.21 -0.38
N THR A 62 10.77 -24.48 -0.10
CA THR A 62 9.67 -23.54 -0.33
C THR A 62 9.85 -22.27 0.50
N LEU A 63 10.23 -22.38 1.78
CA LEU A 63 10.54 -21.21 2.61
C LEU A 63 11.67 -20.35 2.03
N LEU A 64 12.75 -20.98 1.56
CA LEU A 64 13.87 -20.27 0.92
C LEU A 64 13.45 -19.62 -0.40
N SER A 65 12.59 -20.28 -1.19
CA SER A 65 11.99 -19.71 -2.40
C SER A 65 11.20 -18.45 -2.09
N ILE A 66 10.26 -18.54 -1.15
CA ILE A 66 9.43 -17.42 -0.72
C ILE A 66 10.30 -16.27 -0.22
N SER A 67 11.29 -16.55 0.64
CA SER A 67 12.20 -15.52 1.16
C SER A 67 12.94 -14.78 0.04
N ARG A 68 13.48 -15.52 -0.94
CA ARG A 68 14.16 -14.93 -2.09
C ARG A 68 13.23 -14.06 -2.94
N ARG A 69 12.01 -14.55 -3.19
CA ARG A 69 11.00 -13.84 -3.99
C ARG A 69 10.48 -12.60 -3.26
N LEU A 70 10.25 -12.66 -1.95
CA LEU A 70 9.88 -11.51 -1.13
C LEU A 70 10.97 -10.45 -1.14
N LYS A 71 12.24 -10.84 -1.04
CA LYS A 71 13.36 -9.91 -1.13
C LYS A 71 13.41 -9.23 -2.50
N LYS A 72 13.28 -10.01 -3.59
CA LYS A 72 13.24 -9.46 -4.95
C LYS A 72 12.07 -8.49 -5.14
N LEU A 73 10.88 -8.86 -4.67
CA LEU A 73 9.70 -8.01 -4.72
C LEU A 73 9.90 -6.71 -3.92
N GLN A 74 10.51 -6.79 -2.74
CA GLN A 74 10.83 -5.61 -1.95
C GLN A 74 11.78 -4.67 -2.70
N ASP A 75 12.81 -5.21 -3.36
CA ASP A 75 13.75 -4.41 -4.14
C ASP A 75 13.05 -3.73 -5.33
N HIS A 76 12.21 -4.46 -6.07
CA HIS A 76 11.38 -3.87 -7.13
C HIS A 76 10.46 -2.75 -6.60
N CYS A 77 9.79 -2.95 -5.47
CA CYS A 77 8.91 -1.93 -4.89
C CYS A 77 9.69 -0.66 -4.54
N LYS A 78 10.92 -0.78 -4.04
CA LYS A 78 11.76 0.40 -3.72
C LYS A 78 12.15 1.17 -4.98
N GLU A 79 12.51 0.45 -6.03
CA GLU A 79 12.85 1.05 -7.33
C GLU A 79 11.63 1.77 -7.90
N HIS A 80 10.49 1.08 -7.97
CA HIS A 80 9.21 1.62 -8.42
C HIS A 80 8.82 2.93 -7.70
N PHE A 81 8.78 2.92 -6.36
CA PHE A 81 8.44 4.14 -5.60
C PHE A 81 9.46 5.27 -5.80
N ALA A 82 10.75 4.96 -5.94
CA ALA A 82 11.76 5.99 -6.19
C ALA A 82 11.62 6.60 -7.59
N GLU A 83 11.23 5.81 -8.58
CA GLU A 83 10.94 6.30 -9.92
C GLU A 83 9.67 7.16 -9.94
N GLU A 84 8.62 6.75 -9.24
CA GLU A 84 7.41 7.56 -9.11
C GLU A 84 7.66 8.89 -8.39
N GLU A 85 8.42 8.88 -7.30
CA GLU A 85 8.76 10.09 -6.56
C GLU A 85 9.52 11.09 -7.43
N THR A 86 10.43 10.59 -8.28
CA THR A 86 11.29 11.44 -9.11
C THR A 86 10.69 11.83 -10.46
N LYS A 87 9.86 10.98 -11.06
CA LYS A 87 9.32 11.17 -12.41
C LYS A 87 7.85 11.52 -12.42
N LEU A 88 7.05 10.90 -11.55
CA LEU A 88 5.59 10.94 -11.60
C LEU A 88 5.01 12.05 -10.72
N LEU A 89 5.48 12.20 -9.47
CA LEU A 89 5.00 13.26 -8.58
C LEU A 89 5.17 14.68 -9.17
N PRO A 90 6.26 15.02 -9.88
CA PRO A 90 6.38 16.33 -10.54
C PRO A 90 5.31 16.58 -11.62
N LEU A 91 4.75 15.51 -12.23
CA LEU A 91 3.70 15.63 -13.23
C LEU A 91 2.36 16.03 -12.61
N LEU A 92 2.12 15.77 -11.32
CA LEU A 92 0.89 16.18 -10.64
C LEU A 92 0.70 17.70 -10.68
N GLU A 93 1.77 18.47 -10.49
CA GLU A 93 1.70 19.94 -10.61
C GLU A 93 1.38 20.39 -12.04
N THR A 94 1.91 19.66 -13.03
CA THR A 94 1.65 19.93 -14.45
C THR A 94 0.20 19.61 -14.79
N ALA A 95 -0.33 18.51 -14.27
CA ALA A 95 -1.72 18.11 -14.46
C ALA A 95 -2.72 19.05 -13.79
N GLU A 96 -2.39 19.53 -12.59
CA GLU A 96 -3.17 20.55 -11.92
C GLU A 96 -3.15 21.89 -12.69
N LYS A 97 -2.00 22.29 -13.27
CA LYS A 97 -1.92 23.47 -14.14
C LYS A 97 -2.75 23.32 -15.41
N ALA A 98 -2.69 22.17 -16.08
CA ALA A 98 -3.49 21.88 -17.28
C ALA A 98 -5.00 21.97 -16.99
N ARG A 99 -5.46 21.34 -15.91
CA ARG A 99 -6.86 21.41 -15.46
C ARG A 99 -7.36 22.84 -15.23
N ARG A 100 -6.52 23.71 -14.65
CA ARG A 100 -6.86 25.13 -14.44
C ARG A 100 -7.03 25.88 -15.76
N GLN A 101 -6.21 25.58 -16.76
CA GLN A 101 -6.29 26.19 -18.09
C GLN A 101 -7.55 25.74 -18.84
N GLU A 102 -8.02 24.52 -18.59
CA GLU A 102 -9.27 23.96 -19.14
C GLU A 102 -10.54 24.44 -18.40
N GLY A 103 -10.42 25.35 -17.43
CA GLY A 103 -11.55 25.87 -16.64
C GLY A 103 -12.01 24.96 -15.50
N GLY A 104 -11.26 23.89 -15.21
CA GLY A 104 -11.47 23.07 -14.03
C GLY A 104 -11.13 23.84 -12.75
N GLN A 105 -11.94 23.68 -11.71
CA GLN A 105 -11.60 24.20 -10.38
C GLN A 105 -10.33 23.50 -9.86
N PRO A 106 -9.39 24.22 -9.22
CA PRO A 106 -8.25 23.61 -8.57
C PRO A 106 -8.69 22.59 -7.53
N TRP A 107 -8.03 21.44 -7.45
CA TRP A 107 -8.24 20.57 -6.29
C TRP A 107 -7.36 21.03 -5.14
N SER A 108 -7.98 21.18 -3.98
CA SER A 108 -7.28 21.27 -2.71
C SER A 108 -6.52 19.96 -2.44
N GLN A 109 -5.49 20.04 -1.59
CA GLN A 109 -4.77 18.85 -1.14
C GLN A 109 -5.70 17.83 -0.46
N LEU A 110 -6.76 18.30 0.19
CA LEU A 110 -7.75 17.46 0.84
C LEU A 110 -8.59 16.68 -0.19
N GLU A 111 -9.06 17.33 -1.25
CA GLU A 111 -9.82 16.64 -2.33
C GLU A 111 -9.00 15.56 -3.02
N TRP A 112 -7.69 15.81 -3.21
CA TRP A 112 -6.76 14.78 -3.69
C TRP A 112 -6.70 13.59 -2.72
N ALA A 113 -6.47 13.86 -1.44
CA ALA A 113 -6.38 12.82 -0.41
C ALA A 113 -7.69 12.04 -0.25
N GLU A 114 -8.85 12.71 -0.29
CA GLU A 114 -10.17 12.08 -0.28
C GLU A 114 -10.35 11.12 -1.45
N LYS A 115 -10.00 11.55 -2.66
CA LYS A 115 -10.12 10.71 -3.86
C LYS A 115 -9.18 9.52 -3.84
N LEU A 116 -7.94 9.72 -3.41
CA LEU A 116 -6.97 8.64 -3.22
C LEU A 116 -7.45 7.63 -2.18
N ILE A 117 -7.82 8.09 -0.99
CA ILE A 117 -8.25 7.22 0.12
C ILE A 117 -9.53 6.46 -0.23
N SER A 118 -10.49 7.11 -0.89
CA SER A 118 -11.74 6.48 -1.35
C SER A 118 -11.49 5.40 -2.43
N SER A 119 -10.48 5.56 -3.28
CA SER A 119 -10.15 4.55 -4.31
C SER A 119 -9.60 3.24 -3.70
N THR A 120 -9.02 3.34 -2.51
CA THR A 120 -8.42 2.25 -1.73
C THR A 120 -9.31 1.74 -0.58
N GLU A 121 -10.55 2.25 -0.50
CA GLU A 121 -11.47 2.09 0.63
C GLU A 121 -11.77 0.62 1.00
N SER A 122 -11.99 -0.24 -0.01
CA SER A 122 -12.37 -1.64 0.24
C SER A 122 -11.30 -2.41 1.02
N ALA A 123 -10.04 -2.06 0.81
CA ALA A 123 -8.91 -2.84 1.25
C ALA A 123 -8.21 -2.23 2.48
N HIS A 124 -8.28 -0.90 2.62
CA HIS A 124 -8.01 -0.22 3.88
C HIS A 124 -8.81 -0.75 5.06
N SER A 125 -10.00 -1.35 4.86
CA SER A 125 -10.77 -1.90 5.99
C SER A 125 -10.22 -3.23 6.53
N GLN A 126 -9.76 -4.14 5.65
CA GLN A 126 -9.35 -5.50 6.03
C GLN A 126 -7.86 -5.59 6.32
N LEU A 127 -7.04 -4.81 5.62
CA LEU A 127 -5.59 -4.81 5.75
C LEU A 127 -5.07 -3.65 6.63
N PHE A 128 -5.97 -2.85 7.20
CA PHE A 128 -5.61 -1.73 8.05
C PHE A 128 -4.59 -2.09 9.14
N PRO A 129 -4.78 -3.17 9.93
CA PRO A 129 -3.85 -3.48 11.00
C PRO A 129 -2.47 -3.86 10.48
N LEU A 130 -2.42 -4.51 9.32
CA LEU A 130 -1.17 -4.88 8.67
C LEU A 130 -0.42 -3.65 8.15
N LEU A 131 -1.14 -2.70 7.53
CA LEU A 131 -0.57 -1.42 7.09
C LEU A 131 0.02 -0.67 8.30
N MET A 132 -0.77 -0.51 9.36
CA MET A 132 -0.38 0.23 10.56
C MET A 132 0.81 -0.41 11.28
N ALA A 133 0.91 -1.75 11.28
CA ALA A 133 2.07 -2.46 11.83
C ALA A 133 3.37 -2.26 11.03
N GLY A 134 3.28 -1.85 9.76
CA GLY A 134 4.42 -1.55 8.90
C GLY A 134 4.95 -0.12 9.01
N LEU A 135 4.18 0.79 9.64
CA LEU A 135 4.51 2.20 9.75
C LEU A 135 5.25 2.52 11.05
N ARG A 136 6.05 3.60 11.05
CA ARG A 136 6.53 4.16 12.33
C ARG A 136 5.36 4.77 13.11
N PRO A 137 5.44 4.88 14.44
CA PRO A 137 4.35 5.45 15.24
C PRO A 137 3.89 6.86 14.81
N ASP A 138 4.82 7.71 14.38
CA ASP A 138 4.54 9.03 13.83
C ASP A 138 3.76 8.98 12.51
N GLU A 139 4.18 8.12 11.58
CA GLU A 139 3.54 7.92 10.28
C GLU A 139 2.14 7.30 10.43
N ALA A 140 2.01 6.33 11.34
CA ALA A 140 0.76 5.70 11.69
C ALA A 140 -0.28 6.73 12.20
N LEU A 141 0.13 7.62 13.11
CA LEU A 141 -0.74 8.68 13.62
C LEU A 141 -1.13 9.69 12.53
N GLN A 142 -0.18 10.09 11.68
CA GLN A 142 -0.45 10.96 10.54
C GLN A 142 -1.44 10.32 9.56
N TYR A 143 -1.29 9.01 9.32
CA TYR A 143 -2.18 8.26 8.45
C TYR A 143 -3.60 8.19 9.01
N VAL A 144 -3.76 7.92 10.31
CA VAL A 144 -5.06 7.91 10.97
C VAL A 144 -5.71 9.29 10.91
N ASP A 145 -4.96 10.37 11.19
CA ASP A 145 -5.46 11.74 11.09
C ASP A 145 -5.92 12.06 9.66
N LEU A 146 -5.15 11.64 8.64
CA LEU A 146 -5.52 11.82 7.23
C LEU A 146 -6.83 11.08 6.90
N VAL A 147 -6.94 9.81 7.30
CA VAL A 147 -8.15 8.99 7.09
C VAL A 147 -9.36 9.63 7.77
N CYS A 148 -9.22 10.11 9.02
CA CYS A 148 -10.29 10.80 9.74
C CYS A 148 -10.74 12.11 9.07
N ARG A 149 -9.84 12.79 8.37
CA ARG A 149 -10.17 14.03 7.64
C ARG A 149 -10.79 13.77 6.27
N CYS A 150 -10.46 12.64 5.65
CA CYS A 150 -10.81 12.34 4.26
C CYS A 150 -12.01 11.40 4.10
N LEU A 151 -12.29 10.54 5.09
CA LEU A 151 -13.47 9.66 5.04
C LEU A 151 -14.68 10.37 5.65
N CYS A 152 -15.72 10.59 4.83
CA CYS A 152 -16.98 11.16 5.29
C CYS A 152 -17.86 10.16 6.08
N ASP A 153 -17.53 8.86 6.05
CA ASP A 153 -18.28 7.82 6.78
C ASP A 153 -17.61 7.51 8.13
N ASP A 154 -18.09 8.19 9.17
CA ASP A 154 -17.69 7.95 10.57
C ASP A 154 -17.77 6.47 10.94
N ARG A 155 -18.74 5.72 10.37
CA ARG A 155 -18.90 4.29 10.64
C ARG A 155 -17.75 3.47 10.11
N GLN A 156 -17.15 3.87 9.00
CA GLN A 156 -16.01 3.18 8.40
C GLN A 156 -14.72 3.47 9.15
N VAL A 157 -14.49 4.73 9.52
CA VAL A 157 -13.37 5.12 10.39
C VAL A 157 -13.43 4.33 11.70
N VAL A 158 -14.62 4.26 12.32
CA VAL A 158 -14.83 3.47 13.54
C VAL A 158 -14.51 1.99 13.31
N LYS A 159 -14.92 1.38 12.20
CA LYS A 159 -14.58 -0.01 11.86
C LYS A 159 -13.08 -0.24 11.72
N MET A 160 -12.37 0.69 11.08
CA MET A 160 -10.92 0.62 10.92
C MET A 160 -10.22 0.71 12.28
N LEU A 161 -10.62 1.67 13.13
CA LEU A 161 -10.07 1.79 14.48
C LEU A 161 -10.40 0.56 15.34
N GLN A 162 -11.61 0.00 15.23
CA GLN A 162 -11.99 -1.23 15.91
C GLN A 162 -11.18 -2.45 15.43
N SER A 163 -10.85 -2.53 14.13
CA SER A 163 -10.01 -3.61 13.61
C SER A 163 -8.59 -3.56 14.17
N LEU A 164 -8.03 -2.36 14.41
CA LEU A 164 -6.76 -2.21 15.12
C LEU A 164 -6.84 -2.74 16.55
N VAL A 165 -7.83 -2.28 17.32
CA VAL A 165 -8.02 -2.71 18.72
C VAL A 165 -8.17 -4.23 18.78
N SER A 166 -9.01 -4.79 17.91
CA SER A 166 -9.25 -6.24 17.85
C SER A 166 -8.00 -7.02 17.46
N TRP A 167 -7.17 -6.47 16.57
CA TRP A 167 -5.90 -7.07 16.17
C TRP A 167 -4.92 -7.11 17.35
N PHE A 168 -4.79 -6.01 18.11
CA PHE A 168 -3.95 -5.98 19.32
C PHE A 168 -4.47 -6.93 20.41
N GLU A 169 -5.78 -7.04 20.59
CA GLU A 169 -6.38 -7.95 21.57
C GLU A 169 -6.24 -9.43 21.17
N GLY A 170 -6.31 -9.74 19.87
CA GLY A 170 -6.21 -11.10 19.32
C GLY A 170 -4.78 -11.62 19.10
N THR A 171 -3.78 -10.75 18.95
CA THR A 171 -2.36 -11.13 18.71
C THR A 171 -1.52 -11.21 19.99
N LEU A 172 -2.12 -11.10 21.18
CA LEU A 172 -1.42 -11.23 22.46
C LEU A 172 -1.60 -12.62 23.10
N PRO A 173 -0.71 -13.61 22.86
CA PRO A 173 -0.15 -14.31 23.99
C PRO A 173 0.83 -13.36 24.67
N LEU A 174 0.62 -13.08 25.97
CA LEU A 174 1.44 -12.25 26.87
C LEU A 174 2.97 -12.56 26.89
N SER A 175 3.47 -13.49 26.08
CA SER A 175 4.86 -13.95 26.05
C SER A 175 5.79 -13.18 25.09
N TRP A 176 5.28 -12.45 24.08
CA TRP A 176 6.13 -11.79 23.06
C TRP A 176 6.56 -10.37 23.41
N ILE A 177 5.83 -9.67 24.29
CA ILE A 177 6.19 -8.31 24.76
C ILE A 177 7.54 -8.29 25.50
N ARG A 178 8.00 -9.43 26.04
CA ARG A 178 9.28 -9.50 26.77
C ARG A 178 10.55 -9.53 25.89
N ALA A 179 10.44 -9.61 24.57
CA ALA A 179 11.61 -9.79 23.70
C ALA A 179 11.91 -8.60 22.75
N SER A 180 11.15 -7.50 22.80
CA SER A 180 11.47 -6.32 21.98
C SER A 180 12.33 -5.33 22.78
N PRO A 181 13.55 -4.99 22.31
CA PRO A 181 14.40 -4.00 22.99
C PRO A 181 13.84 -2.56 22.93
N PHE A 182 12.76 -2.33 22.19
CA PHE A 182 12.20 -1.00 21.93
C PHE A 182 11.12 -0.55 22.94
N LEU A 183 10.83 -1.35 23.97
CA LEU A 183 9.88 -1.02 25.04
C LEU A 183 10.55 -0.95 26.42
N LYS A 184 11.67 -0.22 26.50
CA LYS A 184 12.19 0.31 27.77
C LYS A 184 12.42 1.81 27.62
N CYS A 185 11.35 2.56 27.85
CA CYS A 185 11.44 3.90 28.43
C CYS A 185 10.92 3.80 29.86
#